data_AF-A0AAV6FQM8-F1
#
_entry.id   AF-A0AAV6FQM8-F1
#
_cell.length_a   1.000
_cell.length_b   1.000
_cell.length_c   1.000
_cell.angle_alpha   90.00
_cell.angle_beta   90.00
_cell.angle_gamma   90.00
#
_symmetry.space_group_name_H-M   'P 1'
#
loop_
_entity.id
_entity.type
_entity.pdbx_description
1 polymer ?
#
loop_
_entity_poly.entity_id
_entity_poly.type
_entity_poly.pdbx_seq_one_letter_code
_entity_poly.pdbx_strand_id
1 'polypeptide(L)'
;MELHRRLLLAHCAAHTLSILAGLLIVIPLALNGSAFKGRCALFSQGFWRTENQTLITGESNEISHLVIQQWGPPSACQFATFVGVFTVLYGAAQGWRSLFYLHGRHDDTLLSAFLTLLLSLCLFFLSGGASITLSLGLVSWCDVVTEHNSRPYSCAESQSIPLYLDVETSSFYSELTCAQLALWCVTGLWLIQVILSFLRLYHSHSQHISGPCLAREKELLLGQAYCDCAFTQHLHALPHEHPHLSQTTAVLI
;
A
#
# COMPACT_ATOMS: atom_id res chain seq x y z
N MET A 1 5.75 11.24 21.81
CA MET A 1 5.13 9.99 22.31
C MET A 1 3.79 9.71 21.63
N GLU A 2 2.80 10.61 21.69
CA GLU A 2 1.44 10.36 21.15
C GLU A 2 1.39 10.08 19.63
N LEU A 3 2.14 10.86 18.83
CA LEU A 3 2.13 10.73 17.36
C LEU A 3 2.68 9.37 16.88
N HIS A 4 3.70 8.85 17.55
CA HIS A 4 4.32 7.56 17.21
C HIS A 4 3.34 6.39 17.45
N ARG A 5 2.59 6.42 18.55
CA ARG A 5 1.57 5.40 18.85
C ARG A 5 0.43 5.40 17.84
N ARG A 6 -0.06 6.59 17.44
CA ARG A 6 -1.13 6.71 16.42
C ARG A 6 -0.68 6.20 15.06
N LEU A 7 0.56 6.50 14.68
CA LEU A 7 1.16 6.03 13.44
C LEU A 7 1.36 4.49 13.47
N LEU A 8 1.66 3.91 14.63
CA LEU A 8 1.74 2.46 14.81
C LEU A 8 0.39 1.75 14.66
N LEU A 9 -0.65 2.29 15.26
CA LEU A 9 -2.02 1.77 15.11
C LEU A 9 -2.50 1.88 13.65
N ALA A 10 -2.23 3.00 12.98
CA ALA A 10 -2.60 3.20 11.58
C ALA A 10 -1.95 2.17 10.65
N HIS A 11 -0.65 1.88 10.83
CA HIS A 11 0.03 0.84 10.06
C HIS A 11 -0.54 -0.55 10.33
N CYS A 12 -0.81 -0.89 11.59
CA CYS A 12 -1.39 -2.19 11.94
C CYS A 12 -2.77 -2.38 11.29
N ALA A 13 -3.63 -1.36 11.36
CA ALA A 13 -4.93 -1.37 10.71
C ALA A 13 -4.79 -1.51 9.19
N ALA A 14 -3.91 -0.73 8.56
CA ALA A 14 -3.68 -0.78 7.13
C ALA A 14 -3.15 -2.16 6.67
N HIS A 15 -2.22 -2.79 7.40
CA HIS A 15 -1.74 -4.14 7.07
C HIS A 15 -2.84 -5.19 7.23
N THR A 16 -3.66 -5.08 8.27
CA THR A 16 -4.79 -6.00 8.49
C THR A 16 -5.81 -5.91 7.35
N LEU A 17 -6.15 -4.68 6.94
CA LEU A 17 -7.03 -4.44 5.79
C LEU A 17 -6.41 -4.96 4.49
N SER A 18 -5.10 -4.80 4.30
CA SER A 18 -4.40 -5.37 3.13
C SER A 18 -4.45 -6.89 3.09
N ILE A 19 -4.36 -7.58 4.24
CA ILE A 19 -4.51 -9.04 4.30
C ILE A 19 -5.93 -9.46 3.87
N LEU A 20 -6.95 -8.83 4.46
CA LEU A 20 -8.35 -9.11 4.13
C LEU A 20 -8.63 -8.89 2.65
N ALA A 21 -8.23 -7.73 2.12
CA ALA A 21 -8.38 -7.42 0.71
C ALA A 21 -7.56 -8.35 -0.19
N GLY A 22 -6.37 -8.78 0.24
CA GLY A 22 -5.56 -9.78 -0.45
C GLY A 22 -6.25 -11.14 -0.58
N LEU A 23 -6.93 -11.60 0.49
CA LEU A 23 -7.73 -12.83 0.44
C LEU A 23 -8.92 -12.72 -0.52
N LEU A 24 -9.56 -11.55 -0.57
CA LEU A 24 -10.63 -11.24 -1.53
C LEU A 24 -10.15 -11.19 -3.00
N ILE A 25 -8.84 -11.19 -3.24
CA ILE A 25 -8.27 -11.36 -4.58
C ILE A 25 -7.97 -12.84 -4.84
N VAL A 26 -7.28 -13.49 -3.90
CA VAL A 26 -6.78 -14.87 -4.08
C VAL A 26 -7.92 -15.87 -4.18
N ILE A 27 -8.97 -15.75 -3.34
CA ILE A 27 -10.07 -16.72 -3.31
C ILE A 27 -10.85 -16.70 -4.63
N PRO A 28 -11.36 -15.56 -5.13
CA PRO A 28 -12.09 -15.54 -6.40
C PRO A 28 -11.24 -15.98 -7.60
N LEU A 29 -9.96 -15.57 -7.65
CA LEU A 29 -9.07 -15.97 -8.74
C LEU A 29 -8.72 -17.46 -8.71
N ALA A 30 -8.61 -18.07 -7.52
CA ALA A 30 -8.38 -19.50 -7.39
C ALA A 30 -9.61 -20.31 -7.81
N LEU A 31 -10.80 -19.89 -7.39
CA LEU A 31 -12.07 -20.51 -7.79
C LEU A 31 -12.26 -20.41 -9.31
N ASN A 32 -12.08 -19.20 -9.87
CA ASN A 32 -12.15 -18.99 -11.31
C ASN A 32 -11.10 -19.82 -12.06
N GLY A 33 -9.84 -19.82 -11.62
CA GLY A 33 -8.79 -20.64 -12.22
C GLY A 33 -9.12 -22.13 -12.25
N SER A 34 -9.77 -22.65 -11.20
CA SER A 34 -10.24 -24.04 -11.14
C SER A 34 -11.40 -24.32 -12.10
N ALA A 35 -12.38 -23.41 -12.17
CA ALA A 35 -13.55 -23.50 -13.04
C ALA A 35 -13.16 -23.51 -14.54
N PHE A 36 -12.11 -22.76 -14.89
CA PHE A 36 -11.52 -22.73 -16.23
C PHE A 36 -10.47 -23.82 -16.50
N LYS A 37 -10.36 -24.85 -15.64
CA LYS A 37 -9.39 -25.96 -15.75
C LYS A 37 -7.94 -25.48 -15.91
N GLY A 38 -7.58 -24.38 -15.26
CA GLY A 38 -6.26 -23.76 -15.31
C GLY A 38 -5.99 -22.88 -16.55
N ARG A 39 -6.98 -22.67 -17.43
CA ARG A 39 -6.87 -21.78 -18.59
C ARG A 39 -7.24 -20.35 -18.20
N CYS A 40 -6.62 -19.37 -18.86
CA CYS A 40 -6.87 -17.96 -18.58
C CYS A 40 -7.92 -17.39 -19.55
N ALA A 41 -9.06 -16.96 -19.01
CA ALA A 41 -10.14 -16.34 -19.80
C ALA A 41 -9.79 -14.93 -20.28
N LEU A 42 -8.99 -14.19 -19.50
CA LEU A 42 -8.59 -12.82 -19.82
C LEU A 42 -7.80 -12.76 -21.13
N PHE A 43 -8.14 -11.83 -22.02
CA PHE A 43 -7.50 -11.67 -23.33
C PHE A 43 -7.59 -12.91 -24.24
N SER A 44 -8.58 -13.78 -24.01
CA SER A 44 -8.86 -14.87 -24.94
C SER A 44 -9.45 -14.33 -26.26
N GLN A 45 -9.38 -15.15 -27.30
CA GLN A 45 -9.98 -14.88 -28.60
C GLN A 45 -10.98 -15.98 -28.94
N GLY A 46 -12.18 -15.59 -29.33
CA GLY A 46 -13.26 -16.50 -29.69
C GLY A 46 -14.33 -15.81 -30.50
N PHE A 47 -15.22 -16.61 -31.08
CA PHE A 47 -16.35 -16.14 -31.87
C PHE A 47 -17.55 -17.06 -31.64
N TRP A 48 -18.74 -16.52 -31.83
CA TRP A 48 -19.96 -17.31 -31.74
C TRP A 48 -20.22 -18.03 -33.05
N ARG A 49 -20.62 -19.30 -32.94
CA ARG A 49 -21.07 -20.10 -34.08
C ARG A 49 -22.50 -20.56 -33.82
N THR A 50 -23.39 -20.24 -34.74
CA THR A 50 -24.76 -20.75 -34.74
C THR A 50 -24.82 -21.96 -35.65
N GLU A 51 -25.26 -23.09 -35.10
CA GLU A 51 -25.54 -24.29 -35.87
C GLU A 51 -27.05 -24.54 -35.90
N ASN A 52 -27.60 -24.75 -37.09
CA ASN A 52 -29.00 -25.07 -37.28
C ASN A 52 -29.14 -26.58 -37.08
N GLN A 53 -29.52 -27.00 -35.87
CA GLN A 53 -29.79 -28.40 -35.63
C GLN A 53 -31.20 -28.70 -36.15
N THR A 54 -31.28 -29.41 -37.28
CA THR A 54 -32.55 -29.95 -37.78
C THR A 54 -32.93 -31.15 -36.92
N LEU A 55 -33.81 -30.94 -35.94
CA LEU A 55 -34.45 -32.06 -35.26
C LEU A 55 -35.37 -32.77 -36.27
N ILE A 56 -35.40 -34.10 -36.18
CA ILE A 56 -36.16 -35.01 -37.06
C ILE A 56 -37.68 -34.68 -37.08
N THR A 57 -38.14 -33.83 -36.14
CA THR A 57 -39.52 -33.34 -36.00
C THR A 57 -39.83 -32.02 -36.71
N GLY A 58 -38.90 -31.42 -37.45
CA GLY A 58 -39.16 -30.21 -38.25
C GLY A 58 -39.10 -28.88 -37.49
N GLU A 59 -38.70 -28.90 -36.21
CA GLU A 59 -38.44 -27.72 -35.40
C GLU A 59 -36.92 -27.45 -35.43
N SER A 60 -36.50 -26.37 -36.11
CA SER A 60 -35.09 -25.96 -36.15
C SER A 60 -34.75 -25.18 -34.88
N ASN A 61 -34.04 -25.81 -33.95
CA ASN A 61 -33.47 -25.10 -32.81
C ASN A 61 -32.12 -24.51 -33.25
N GLU A 62 -32.01 -23.18 -33.26
CA GLU A 62 -30.74 -22.48 -33.49
C GLU A 62 -29.93 -22.52 -32.19
N ILE A 63 -28.88 -23.36 -32.15
CA ILE A 63 -27.99 -23.43 -31.00
C ILE A 63 -26.75 -22.59 -31.32
N SER A 64 -26.66 -21.41 -30.71
CA SER A 64 -25.41 -20.63 -30.70
C SER A 64 -24.48 -21.15 -29.61
N HIS A 65 -23.25 -21.50 -29.97
CA HIS A 65 -22.19 -21.87 -29.03
C HIS A 65 -20.97 -20.97 -29.21
N LEU A 66 -20.24 -20.71 -28.11
CA LEU A 66 -19.02 -19.91 -28.15
C LEU A 66 -17.81 -20.81 -28.43
N VAL A 67 -17.10 -20.53 -29.51
CA VAL A 67 -15.86 -21.25 -29.86
C VAL A 67 -14.66 -20.38 -29.48
N ILE A 68 -13.86 -20.84 -28.52
CA ILE A 68 -12.60 -20.19 -28.14
C ILE A 68 -11.49 -20.73 -29.03
N GLN A 69 -10.90 -19.85 -29.85
CA GLN A 69 -9.76 -20.18 -30.70
C GLN A 69 -8.47 -20.25 -29.88
N GLN A 70 -8.26 -19.27 -29.01
CA GLN A 70 -7.04 -19.16 -28.22
C GLN A 70 -7.37 -18.61 -26.83
N TRP A 71 -6.92 -19.33 -25.81
CA TRP A 71 -6.96 -18.85 -24.43
C TRP A 71 -5.89 -17.79 -24.19
N GLY A 72 -6.17 -16.90 -23.24
CA GLY A 72 -5.25 -15.83 -22.89
C GLY A 72 -3.92 -16.32 -22.32
N PRO A 73 -2.91 -15.43 -22.27
CA PRO A 73 -1.63 -15.76 -21.68
C PRO A 73 -1.78 -16.08 -20.19
N PRO A 74 -1.23 -17.21 -19.68
CA PRO A 74 -1.33 -17.58 -18.27
C PRO A 74 -0.80 -16.49 -17.32
N SER A 75 0.19 -15.71 -17.77
CA SER A 75 0.79 -14.62 -17.02
C SER A 75 -0.22 -13.53 -16.63
N ALA A 76 -1.25 -13.26 -17.42
CA ALA A 76 -2.25 -12.25 -17.11
C ALA A 76 -3.07 -12.63 -15.85
N CYS A 77 -3.55 -13.87 -15.79
CA CYS A 77 -4.28 -14.40 -14.63
C CYS A 77 -3.36 -14.65 -13.42
N GLN A 78 -2.16 -15.17 -13.66
CA GLN A 78 -1.20 -15.49 -12.60
C GLN A 78 -0.63 -14.25 -11.92
N PHE A 79 -0.46 -13.15 -12.65
CA PHE A 79 0.09 -11.91 -12.09
C PHE A 79 -0.79 -11.33 -10.97
N ALA A 80 -2.10 -11.24 -11.19
CA ALA A 80 -3.05 -10.80 -10.17
C ALA A 80 -3.04 -11.71 -8.92
N THR A 81 -2.98 -13.03 -9.15
CA THR A 81 -2.90 -14.02 -8.06
C THR A 81 -1.60 -13.86 -7.26
N PHE A 82 -0.47 -13.70 -7.95
CA PHE A 82 0.83 -13.46 -7.32
C PHE A 82 0.80 -12.21 -6.44
N VAL A 83 0.29 -11.09 -6.96
CA VAL A 83 0.16 -9.85 -6.18
C VAL A 83 -0.72 -10.04 -4.94
N GLY A 84 -1.84 -10.75 -5.07
CA GLY A 84 -2.71 -11.08 -3.95
C GLY A 84 -1.99 -11.89 -2.86
N VAL A 85 -1.30 -12.97 -3.24
CA VAL A 85 -0.53 -13.82 -2.32
C VAL A 85 0.59 -13.03 -1.63
N PHE A 86 1.37 -12.25 -2.38
CA PHE A 86 2.43 -11.42 -1.81
C PHE A 86 1.87 -10.37 -0.86
N THR A 87 0.71 -9.79 -1.17
CA THR A 87 0.04 -8.83 -0.28
C THR A 87 -0.35 -9.48 1.05
N VAL A 88 -0.90 -10.71 1.02
CA VAL A 88 -1.26 -11.46 2.23
C VAL A 88 -0.02 -11.81 3.05
N LEU A 89 1.00 -12.41 2.42
CA LEU A 89 2.21 -12.85 3.11
C LEU A 89 2.97 -11.67 3.73
N TYR A 90 3.18 -10.61 2.96
CA TYR A 90 3.86 -9.43 3.47
C TYR A 90 3.03 -8.70 4.52
N GLY A 91 1.71 -8.57 4.30
CA GLY A 91 0.80 -8.00 5.29
C GLY A 91 0.85 -8.74 6.62
N ALA A 92 0.87 -10.08 6.60
CA ALA A 92 0.98 -10.91 7.80
C ALA A 92 2.35 -10.75 8.49
N ALA A 93 3.44 -10.77 7.73
CA ALA A 93 4.79 -10.56 8.27
C ALA A 93 4.93 -9.20 8.94
N GLN A 94 4.44 -8.13 8.30
CA GLN A 94 4.49 -6.78 8.86
C GLN A 94 3.51 -6.55 10.01
N GLY A 95 2.34 -7.21 9.97
CA GLY A 95 1.39 -7.22 11.08
C GLY A 95 1.99 -7.88 12.33
N TRP A 96 2.61 -9.05 12.16
CA TRP A 96 3.33 -9.75 13.23
C TRP A 96 4.45 -8.88 13.82
N ARG A 97 5.29 -8.29 12.95
CA ARG A 97 6.37 -7.37 13.35
C ARG A 97 5.81 -6.18 14.15
N SER A 98 4.73 -5.56 13.68
CA SER A 98 4.09 -4.42 14.36
C SER A 98 3.51 -4.80 15.73
N LEU A 99 2.93 -5.99 15.85
CA LEU A 99 2.42 -6.51 17.13
C LEU A 99 3.56 -6.72 18.14
N PHE A 100 4.68 -7.25 17.67
CA PHE A 100 5.86 -7.45 18.51
C PHE A 100 6.41 -6.11 19.04
N TYR A 101 6.45 -5.05 18.22
CA TYR A 101 6.86 -3.71 18.67
C TYR A 101 5.90 -3.04 19.64
N LEU A 102 4.61 -3.35 19.56
CA LEU A 102 3.65 -2.87 20.57
C LEU A 102 3.92 -3.51 21.94
N HIS A 103 4.38 -4.76 21.96
CA HIS A 103 4.64 -5.51 23.19
C HIS A 103 6.07 -5.31 23.74
N GLY A 104 7.07 -5.20 22.88
CA GLY A 104 8.46 -4.93 23.24
C GLY A 104 8.90 -3.57 22.72
N ARG A 105 9.23 -2.63 23.62
CA ARG A 105 9.76 -1.28 23.31
C ARG A 105 11.13 -1.35 22.62
N HIS A 106 11.21 -1.90 21.41
CA HIS A 106 12.40 -1.83 20.58
C HIS A 106 12.29 -0.64 19.63
N ASP A 107 13.39 0.10 19.51
CA ASP A 107 13.49 1.22 18.59
C ASP A 107 13.61 0.71 17.14
N ASP A 108 12.80 1.26 16.23
CA ASP A 108 12.87 0.99 14.80
C ASP A 108 14.20 1.53 14.24
N THR A 109 14.95 0.69 13.51
CA THR A 109 16.15 1.15 12.79
C THR A 109 15.77 1.91 11.52
N LEU A 110 16.53 2.96 11.18
CA LEU A 110 16.35 3.73 9.93
C LEU A 110 16.33 2.83 8.68
N LEU A 111 17.19 1.81 8.65
CA LEU A 111 17.24 0.83 7.56
C LEU A 111 15.92 0.07 7.42
N SER A 112 15.30 -0.34 8.53
CA SER A 112 14.02 -1.04 8.50
C SER A 112 12.89 -0.15 7.97
N ALA A 113 12.88 1.13 8.35
CA ALA A 113 11.90 2.08 7.82
C ALA A 113 12.07 2.30 6.31
N PHE A 114 13.31 2.43 5.84
CA PHE A 114 13.64 2.55 4.42
C PHE A 114 13.23 1.31 3.60
N LEU A 115 13.55 0.11 4.09
CA LEU A 115 13.16 -1.15 3.42
C LEU A 115 11.64 -1.32 3.35
N THR A 116 10.91 -0.93 4.40
CA THR A 116 9.45 -0.96 4.42
C THR A 116 8.85 0.01 3.39
N LEU A 117 9.44 1.20 3.24
CA LEU A 117 9.05 2.16 2.21
C LEU A 117 9.33 1.62 0.78
N LEU A 118 10.52 1.08 0.54
CA LEU A 118 10.89 0.50 -0.75
C LEU A 118 9.92 -0.61 -1.15
N LEU A 119 9.64 -1.54 -0.24
CA LEU A 119 8.81 -2.71 -0.51
C LEU A 119 7.33 -2.36 -0.65
N SER A 120 6.82 -1.39 0.12
CA SER A 120 5.47 -0.86 -0.07
C SER A 120 5.32 -0.15 -1.42
N LEU A 121 6.34 0.58 -1.87
CA LEU A 121 6.35 1.22 -3.18
C LEU A 121 6.36 0.19 -4.31
N CYS A 122 7.18 -0.86 -4.21
CA CYS A 122 7.17 -1.96 -5.16
C CYS A 122 5.79 -2.61 -5.26
N LEU A 123 5.16 -2.91 -4.12
CA LEU A 123 3.86 -3.56 -4.09
C LEU A 123 2.73 -2.64 -4.59
N PHE A 124 2.82 -1.32 -4.38
CA PHE A 124 1.91 -0.34 -4.98
C PHE A 124 1.95 -0.39 -6.52
N PHE A 125 3.15 -0.40 -7.12
CA PHE A 125 3.26 -0.47 -8.58
C PHE A 125 2.81 -1.83 -9.13
N LEU A 126 3.17 -2.92 -8.47
CA LEU A 126 2.74 -4.26 -8.86
C LEU A 126 1.21 -4.42 -8.77
N SER A 127 0.60 -3.92 -7.70
CA SER A 127 -0.86 -3.97 -7.54
C SER A 127 -1.58 -3.08 -8.54
N GLY A 128 -1.07 -1.87 -8.81
CA GLY A 128 -1.62 -1.01 -9.85
C GLY A 128 -1.55 -1.64 -11.24
N GLY A 129 -0.41 -2.28 -11.56
CA GLY A 129 -0.26 -3.05 -12.79
C GLY A 129 -1.29 -4.19 -12.88
N ALA A 130 -1.43 -4.97 -11.80
CA ALA A 130 -2.38 -6.08 -11.76
C ALA A 130 -3.83 -5.62 -11.88
N SER A 131 -4.19 -4.51 -11.24
CA SER A 131 -5.51 -3.86 -11.36
C SER A 131 -5.82 -3.51 -12.82
N ILE A 132 -4.87 -2.93 -13.55
CA ILE A 132 -5.04 -2.56 -14.96
C ILE A 132 -5.17 -3.82 -15.82
N THR A 133 -4.27 -4.80 -15.65
CA THR A 133 -4.30 -6.06 -16.42
C THR A 133 -5.62 -6.80 -16.23
N LEU A 134 -6.11 -6.93 -14.98
CA LEU A 134 -7.37 -7.61 -14.70
C LEU A 134 -8.57 -6.83 -15.27
N SER A 135 -8.57 -5.49 -15.15
CA SER A 135 -9.65 -4.64 -15.67
C SER A 135 -9.75 -4.74 -17.20
N LEU A 136 -8.62 -4.61 -17.90
CA LEU A 136 -8.58 -4.72 -19.36
C LEU A 136 -8.90 -6.14 -19.84
N GLY A 137 -8.40 -7.16 -19.14
CA GLY A 137 -8.68 -8.55 -19.48
C GLY A 137 -10.13 -8.95 -19.25
N LEU A 138 -10.79 -8.40 -18.23
CA LEU A 138 -12.22 -8.61 -18.00
C LEU A 138 -13.06 -7.95 -19.10
N VAL A 139 -12.74 -6.71 -19.50
CA VAL A 139 -13.40 -6.04 -20.63
C VAL A 139 -13.24 -6.85 -21.91
N SER A 140 -12.01 -7.29 -22.23
CA SER A 140 -11.74 -8.12 -23.40
C SER A 140 -12.51 -9.45 -23.37
N TRP A 141 -12.62 -10.09 -22.21
CA TRP A 141 -13.44 -11.30 -22.06
C TRP A 141 -14.93 -11.02 -22.26
N CYS A 142 -15.44 -9.92 -21.68
CA CYS A 142 -16.81 -9.49 -21.88
C CYS A 142 -17.12 -9.23 -23.36
N ASP A 143 -16.22 -8.59 -24.11
CA ASP A 143 -16.41 -8.33 -25.55
C ASP A 143 -16.49 -9.63 -26.37
N VAL A 144 -15.71 -10.66 -26.00
CA VAL A 144 -15.78 -11.98 -26.65
C VAL A 144 -17.12 -12.65 -26.34
N VAL A 145 -17.56 -12.62 -25.09
CA VAL A 145 -18.78 -13.30 -24.65
C VAL A 145 -20.04 -12.58 -25.14
N THR A 146 -20.08 -11.25 -25.17
CA THR A 146 -21.23 -10.48 -25.68
C THR A 146 -21.15 -10.22 -27.19
N GLU A 147 -20.09 -10.70 -27.85
CA GLU A 147 -19.82 -10.45 -29.26
C GLU A 147 -19.89 -8.95 -29.58
N HIS A 148 -19.08 -8.16 -28.87
CA HIS A 148 -19.04 -6.69 -28.93
C HIS A 148 -20.42 -6.04 -28.72
N ASN A 149 -21.18 -6.52 -27.74
CA ASN A 149 -22.55 -6.08 -27.42
C ASN A 149 -23.58 -6.31 -28.54
N SER A 150 -23.31 -7.22 -29.48
CA SER A 150 -24.32 -7.64 -30.46
C SER A 150 -25.35 -8.63 -29.88
N ARG A 151 -24.98 -9.34 -28.80
CA ARG A 151 -25.90 -10.20 -28.05
C ARG A 151 -26.88 -9.38 -27.21
N PRO A 152 -28.13 -9.85 -27.01
CA PRO A 152 -29.17 -9.11 -26.30
C PRO A 152 -29.00 -9.07 -24.78
N TYR A 153 -27.98 -9.74 -24.24
CA TYR A 153 -27.70 -9.88 -22.81
C TYR A 153 -26.38 -9.20 -22.45
N SER A 154 -26.29 -8.71 -21.22
CA SER A 154 -25.07 -8.10 -20.68
C SER A 154 -24.00 -9.14 -20.32
N CYS A 155 -22.76 -8.69 -20.09
CA CYS A 155 -21.68 -9.57 -19.63
C CYS A 155 -21.96 -10.20 -18.25
N ALA A 156 -22.77 -9.55 -17.41
CA ALA A 156 -23.20 -10.12 -16.14
C ALA A 156 -24.22 -11.24 -16.34
N GLU A 157 -25.11 -11.11 -17.33
CA GLU A 157 -26.12 -12.12 -17.66
C GLU A 157 -25.54 -13.29 -18.45
N SER A 158 -24.44 -13.09 -19.18
CA SER A 158 -23.83 -14.18 -19.94
C SER A 158 -23.30 -15.33 -19.06
N GLN A 159 -23.07 -15.09 -17.76
CA GLN A 159 -22.70 -16.14 -16.82
C GLN A 159 -23.84 -17.15 -16.54
N SER A 160 -25.10 -16.80 -16.82
CA SER A 160 -26.27 -17.67 -16.66
C SER A 160 -26.71 -18.36 -17.96
N ILE A 161 -26.04 -18.03 -19.07
CA ILE A 161 -26.33 -18.58 -20.40
C ILE A 161 -25.35 -19.72 -20.69
N PRO A 162 -25.81 -20.86 -21.25
CA PRO A 162 -24.91 -21.94 -21.61
C PRO A 162 -24.00 -21.51 -22.77
N LEU A 163 -22.71 -21.31 -22.46
CA LEU A 163 -21.67 -21.00 -23.45
C LEU A 163 -21.16 -22.25 -24.21
N TYR A 164 -21.59 -23.45 -23.77
CA TYR A 164 -21.21 -24.77 -24.32
C TYR A 164 -19.69 -24.98 -24.44
N LEU A 165 -18.95 -24.49 -23.44
CA LEU A 165 -17.53 -24.71 -23.30
C LEU A 165 -17.26 -25.92 -22.41
N ASP A 166 -16.11 -26.56 -22.57
CA ASP A 166 -15.61 -27.60 -21.66
C ASP A 166 -15.08 -27.02 -20.32
N VAL A 167 -15.60 -25.86 -19.88
CA VAL A 167 -15.23 -25.19 -18.63
C VAL A 167 -16.48 -24.72 -17.91
N GLU A 168 -16.39 -24.58 -16.59
CA GLU A 168 -17.48 -24.08 -15.77
C GLU A 168 -17.43 -22.54 -15.80
N THR A 169 -18.41 -21.94 -16.48
CA THR A 169 -18.52 -20.48 -16.62
C THR A 169 -19.53 -19.87 -15.64
N SER A 170 -20.11 -20.66 -14.73
CA SER A 170 -21.00 -20.09 -13.72
C SER A 170 -20.22 -19.17 -12.79
N SER A 171 -20.75 -17.97 -12.55
CA SER A 171 -20.17 -16.95 -11.64
C SER A 171 -18.85 -16.32 -12.09
N PHE A 172 -18.38 -16.54 -13.33
CA PHE A 172 -17.10 -15.96 -13.78
C PHE A 172 -17.07 -14.44 -13.60
N TYR A 173 -18.18 -13.74 -13.88
CA TYR A 173 -18.25 -12.29 -13.85
C TYR A 173 -18.20 -11.79 -12.41
N SER A 174 -19.00 -12.38 -11.52
CA SER A 174 -19.01 -12.03 -10.10
C SER A 174 -17.64 -12.24 -9.43
N GLU A 175 -16.96 -13.35 -9.68
CA GLU A 175 -15.65 -13.64 -9.10
C GLU A 175 -14.56 -12.67 -9.64
N LEU A 176 -14.53 -12.43 -10.95
CA LEU A 176 -13.54 -11.51 -11.55
C LEU A 176 -13.78 -10.06 -11.17
N THR A 177 -15.04 -9.60 -11.11
CA THR A 177 -15.37 -8.25 -10.65
C THR A 177 -15.04 -8.08 -9.17
N CYS A 178 -15.28 -9.09 -8.33
CA CYS A 178 -14.88 -9.07 -6.92
C CYS A 178 -13.35 -8.89 -6.79
N ALA A 179 -12.58 -9.71 -7.52
CA ALA A 179 -11.11 -9.61 -7.54
C ALA A 179 -10.61 -8.25 -8.08
N GLN A 180 -11.27 -7.69 -9.11
CA GLN A 180 -10.95 -6.38 -9.67
C GLN A 180 -11.13 -5.26 -8.65
N LEU A 181 -12.28 -5.22 -7.97
CA LEU A 181 -12.54 -4.24 -6.92
C LEU A 181 -11.54 -4.40 -5.77
N ALA A 182 -11.30 -5.63 -5.32
CA ALA A 182 -10.34 -5.92 -4.26
C ALA A 182 -8.91 -5.48 -4.63
N LEU A 183 -8.47 -5.67 -5.89
CA LEU A 183 -7.17 -5.19 -6.38
C LEU A 183 -7.06 -3.66 -6.33
N TRP A 184 -8.10 -2.93 -6.75
CA TRP A 184 -8.10 -1.46 -6.64
C TRP A 184 -8.06 -1.00 -5.19
N CYS A 185 -8.79 -1.67 -4.29
CA CYS A 185 -8.69 -1.42 -2.85
C CYS A 185 -7.28 -1.69 -2.31
N VAL A 186 -6.64 -2.80 -2.70
CA VAL A 186 -5.26 -3.14 -2.33
C VAL A 186 -4.28 -2.07 -2.83
N THR A 187 -4.43 -1.59 -4.06
CA THR A 187 -3.61 -0.48 -4.59
C THR A 187 -3.76 0.79 -3.77
N GLY A 188 -4.98 1.15 -3.37
CA GLY A 188 -5.21 2.27 -2.46
C GLY A 188 -4.58 2.08 -1.08
N LEU A 189 -4.68 0.87 -0.51
CA LEU A 189 -4.06 0.54 0.78
C LEU A 189 -2.53 0.61 0.71
N TRP A 190 -1.92 0.16 -0.38
CA TRP A 190 -0.48 0.26 -0.60
C TRP A 190 -0.01 1.71 -0.74
N LEU A 191 -0.80 2.57 -1.40
CA LEU A 191 -0.52 4.00 -1.44
C LEU A 191 -0.54 4.62 -0.03
N ILE A 192 -1.53 4.27 0.78
CA ILE A 192 -1.60 4.70 2.19
C ILE A 192 -0.35 4.22 2.96
N GLN A 193 0.06 2.96 2.78
CA GLN A 193 1.26 2.40 3.41
C GLN A 193 2.54 3.13 3.00
N VAL A 194 2.68 3.51 1.72
CA VAL A 194 3.81 4.32 1.23
C VAL A 194 3.83 5.68 1.94
N ILE A 195 2.68 6.36 2.04
CA ILE A 195 2.57 7.66 2.71
C ILE A 195 2.94 7.53 4.19
N LEU A 196 2.39 6.55 4.91
CA LEU A 196 2.68 6.36 6.32
C LEU A 196 4.15 6.00 6.57
N SER A 197 4.72 5.13 5.72
CA SER A 197 6.15 4.75 5.79
C SER A 197 7.06 5.93 5.51
N PHE A 198 6.71 6.78 4.54
CA PHE A 198 7.45 7.99 4.22
C PHE A 198 7.41 8.99 5.40
N LEU A 199 6.24 9.20 6.00
CA LEU A 199 6.10 10.06 7.19
C LEU A 199 6.93 9.54 8.37
N ARG A 200 6.98 8.23 8.60
CA ARG A 200 7.86 7.61 9.60
C ARG A 200 9.33 7.89 9.32
N LEU A 201 9.77 7.64 8.09
CA LEU A 201 11.16 7.82 7.70
C LEU A 201 11.56 9.30 7.81
N TYR A 202 10.71 10.20 7.34
CA TYR A 202 10.92 11.64 7.43
C TYR A 202 11.02 12.10 8.89
N HIS A 203 10.11 11.65 9.77
CA HIS A 203 10.15 12.04 11.18
C HIS A 203 11.37 11.46 11.90
N SER A 204 11.71 10.20 11.61
CA SER A 204 12.90 9.54 12.18
C SER A 204 14.19 10.25 11.74
N HIS A 205 14.30 10.61 10.45
CA HIS A 205 15.42 11.38 9.92
C HIS A 205 15.49 12.79 10.51
N SER A 206 14.35 13.48 10.61
CA SER A 206 14.26 14.82 11.21
C SER A 206 14.67 14.79 12.69
N GLN A 207 14.24 13.80 13.47
CA GLN A 207 14.68 13.67 14.86
C GLN A 207 16.18 13.40 14.98
N HIS A 208 16.75 12.58 14.09
CA HIS A 208 18.17 12.27 14.10
C HIS A 208 19.05 13.48 13.75
N ILE A 209 18.58 14.39 12.88
CA ILE A 209 19.31 15.62 12.51
C ILE A 209 19.05 16.77 13.50
N SER A 210 17.79 16.98 13.91
CA SER A 210 17.42 18.08 14.78
C SER A 210 17.79 17.82 16.25
N GLY A 211 17.86 16.56 16.68
CA GLY A 211 18.24 16.20 18.05
C GLY A 211 19.62 16.74 18.47
N PRO A 212 20.69 16.45 17.71
CA PRO A 212 22.04 16.95 18.00
C PRO A 212 22.14 18.48 17.91
N CYS A 213 21.50 19.10 16.92
CA CYS A 213 21.54 20.56 16.74
C CYS A 213 20.78 21.30 17.86
N LEU A 214 19.59 20.82 18.25
CA LEU A 214 18.81 21.42 19.33
C LEU A 214 19.48 21.23 20.70
N ALA A 215 20.13 20.08 20.92
CA ALA A 215 20.92 19.87 22.13
C ALA A 215 22.12 20.82 22.18
N ARG A 216 22.86 20.96 21.06
CA ARG A 216 23.99 21.89 20.96
C ARG A 216 23.58 23.36 21.13
N GLU A 217 22.45 23.76 20.58
CA GLU A 217 21.92 25.11 20.70
C GLU A 217 21.45 25.40 22.13
N LYS A 218 20.85 24.41 22.81
CA LYS A 218 20.54 24.52 24.24
C LYS A 218 21.78 24.62 25.13
N GLU A 219 22.81 23.82 24.87
CA GLU A 219 24.09 23.91 25.58
C GLU A 219 24.76 25.27 25.36
N LEU A 220 24.70 25.82 24.15
CA LEU A 220 25.22 27.17 23.87
C LEU A 220 24.43 28.25 24.59
N LEU A 221 23.09 28.18 24.64
CA LEU A 221 22.28 29.17 25.36
C LEU A 221 22.45 29.07 26.89
N LEU A 222 22.62 27.87 27.44
CA LEU A 222 22.90 27.66 28.86
C LEU A 222 24.33 28.05 29.23
N GLY A 223 25.31 27.76 28.37
CA GLY A 223 26.71 28.19 28.52
C GLY A 223 26.89 29.70 28.38
N GLN A 224 26.16 30.34 27.46
CA GLN A 224 26.11 31.80 27.32
C GLN A 224 25.49 32.45 28.56
N ALA A 225 24.39 31.90 29.09
CA ALA A 225 23.78 32.37 30.34
C ALA A 225 24.71 32.21 31.56
N TYR A 226 25.57 31.18 31.56
CA TYR A 226 26.58 30.97 32.60
C TYR A 226 27.73 32.00 32.51
N CYS A 227 28.20 32.33 31.30
CA CYS A 227 29.19 33.40 31.11
C CYS A 227 28.64 34.79 31.44
N ASP A 228 27.38 35.09 31.13
CA ASP A 228 26.77 36.38 31.44
C ASP A 228 26.53 36.57 32.96
N CYS A 229 26.23 35.51 33.71
CA CYS A 229 26.21 35.59 35.18
C CYS A 229 27.61 35.72 35.79
N ALA A 230 28.63 35.03 35.26
CA ALA A 230 29.99 35.11 35.78
C ALA A 230 30.63 36.49 35.55
N PHE A 231 30.33 37.17 34.44
CA PHE A 231 30.82 38.51 34.15
C PHE A 231 30.13 39.59 35.01
N THR A 232 28.84 39.41 35.32
CA THR A 232 28.09 40.37 36.14
C THR A 232 28.44 40.28 37.63
N GLN A 233 28.92 39.13 38.11
CA GLN A 233 29.29 38.95 39.51
C GLN A 233 30.68 39.49 39.84
N HIS A 234 31.57 39.69 38.85
CA HIS A 234 32.89 40.27 39.08
C HIS A 234 32.92 41.81 39.03
N LEU A 235 31.87 42.45 38.50
CA LEU A 235 31.75 43.91 38.39
C LEU A 235 31.04 44.56 39.60
N HIS A 236 30.57 43.78 40.58
CA HIS A 236 29.85 44.30 41.76
C HIS A 236 30.67 44.25 43.07
N ALA A 237 31.94 43.85 43.01
CA ALA A 237 32.85 43.86 44.16
C ALA A 237 33.90 44.98 44.03
N LEU A 238 33.46 46.23 43.94
CA LEU A 238 34.30 47.41 44.18
C LEU A 238 33.60 48.27 45.24
N PRO A 239 34.15 48.39 46.46
CA PRO A 239 33.59 49.29 47.45
C PRO A 239 33.94 50.73 47.07
N HIS A 240 32.90 51.55 47.00
CA HIS A 240 32.95 53.00 46.93
C HIS A 240 33.49 53.55 48.27
N GLU A 241 34.67 54.18 48.27
CA GLU A 241 35.05 55.13 49.32
C GLU A 241 35.39 56.48 48.69
N HIS A 242 34.82 57.53 49.29
CA HIS A 242 34.77 58.92 48.82
C HIS A 242 36.11 59.68 49.03
N PRO A 243 36.35 60.77 48.29
CA PRO A 243 37.55 61.60 48.44
C PRO A 243 37.33 62.70 49.49
N HIS A 244 38.30 62.93 50.37
CA HIS A 244 38.43 64.19 51.11
C HIS A 244 39.87 64.69 51.13
N LEU A 245 40.00 65.95 50.71
CA LEU A 245 41.21 66.75 50.55
C LEU A 245 41.58 67.42 51.89
N SER A 246 42.84 67.35 52.32
CA SER A 246 43.48 68.28 53.28
C SER A 246 45.00 68.02 53.33
N GLN A 247 45.80 68.87 52.66
CA GLN A 247 46.79 69.80 53.24
C GLN A 247 47.99 69.20 54.00
N THR A 248 49.19 69.50 53.46
CA THR A 248 50.39 70.06 54.12
C THR A 248 50.74 69.51 55.52
N THR A 249 51.93 68.96 55.81
CA THR A 249 53.23 69.67 55.86
C THR A 249 54.34 68.65 56.22
N ALA A 250 55.56 68.93 55.80
CA ALA A 250 56.79 68.22 56.12
C ALA A 250 57.24 68.33 57.60
N VAL A 251 58.30 67.57 57.93
CA VAL A 251 59.35 67.78 58.97
C VAL A 251 59.32 66.83 60.19
N LEU A 252 60.23 65.85 60.13
CA LEU A 252 61.32 65.53 61.09
C LEU A 252 60.97 65.14 62.53
N ILE A 253 61.37 63.93 62.95
CA ILE A 253 62.51 63.63 63.85
C ILE A 253 63.12 62.30 63.36
#